data_AF-A0A819XS07-F1
#
_entry.id   AF-A0A819XS07-F1
#
_cell.length_a   1.000
_cell.length_b   1.000
_cell.length_c   1.000
_cell.angle_alpha   90.00
_cell.angle_beta   90.00
_cell.angle_gamma   90.00
#
_symmetry.space_group_name_H-M   'P 1'
#
loop_
_entity.id
_entity.type
_entity.pdbx_description
1 polymer ?
#
loop_
_entity_poly.entity_id
_entity_poly.type
_entity_poly.pdbx_seq_one_letter_code
_entity_poly.pdbx_strand_id
1 'polypeptide(L)'
;MDAQLTKMLVIESIIAVITYLPYAIQLTYSNITQTSYKTPLQIAWENVFIELIHLLNYVFFATSFYVSFISNVGFRRKIKQLLKINKHTQSTNRTVTLLRRPFTIQLQSQH
;
A
#
# COMPACT_ATOMS: atom_id res chain seq x y z
N MET A 1 11.11 17.29 -12.96
CA MET A 1 11.04 16.04 -12.15
C MET A 1 11.24 16.33 -10.67
N ASP A 2 12.08 17.32 -10.34
CA ASP A 2 12.49 17.62 -8.96
C ASP A 2 11.35 18.19 -8.08
N ALA A 3 10.50 19.06 -8.64
CA ALA A 3 9.40 19.67 -7.88
C ALA A 3 8.36 18.66 -7.33
N GLN A 4 8.20 17.47 -7.95
CA GLN A 4 7.30 16.43 -7.42
C GLN A 4 7.94 15.68 -6.24
N LEU A 5 9.24 15.39 -6.33
CA LEU A 5 10.01 14.79 -5.24
C LEU A 5 10.07 15.73 -4.02
N THR A 6 10.34 17.01 -4.24
CA THR A 6 10.35 18.00 -3.16
C THR A 6 8.98 18.12 -2.48
N LYS A 7 7.87 18.14 -3.24
CA LYS A 7 6.52 18.19 -2.66
C LYS A 7 6.19 16.95 -1.83
N MET A 8 6.59 15.76 -2.29
CA MET A 8 6.41 14.52 -1.53
C MET A 8 7.18 14.55 -0.22
N LEU A 9 8.45 14.96 -0.27
CA LEU A 9 9.33 15.01 0.90
C LEU A 9 8.87 16.05 1.93
N VAL A 10 8.31 17.18 1.47
CA VAL A 10 7.71 18.20 2.34
C VAL A 10 6.44 17.69 3.00
N ILE A 11 5.54 17.02 2.27
CA ILE A 11 4.32 16.43 2.85
C ILE A 11 4.70 15.36 3.88
N GLU A 12 5.64 14.47 3.55
CA GLU A 12 6.11 13.41 4.43
C GLU A 12 6.77 13.97 5.69
N SER A 13 7.57 15.04 5.56
CA SER A 13 8.17 15.76 6.70
C SER A 13 7.12 16.41 7.61
N ILE A 14 6.12 17.10 7.04
CA ILE A 14 5.07 17.76 7.83
C ILE A 14 4.29 16.70 8.63
N ILE A 15 3.91 15.60 7.99
CA ILE A 15 3.15 14.57 8.69
C ILE A 15 4.02 13.83 9.70
N ALA A 16 5.29 13.56 9.39
CA ALA A 16 6.23 13.00 10.36
C ALA A 16 6.30 13.87 11.62
N VAL A 17 6.44 15.19 11.49
CA VAL A 17 6.43 16.12 12.64
C VAL A 17 5.12 16.00 13.42
N ILE A 18 3.96 16.06 12.75
CA ILE A 18 2.64 15.98 13.42
C ILE A 18 2.45 14.65 14.16
N THR A 19 3.04 13.56 13.67
CA THR A 19 2.85 12.22 14.26
C THR A 19 3.89 11.94 15.36
N TYR A 20 5.11 12.43 15.20
CA TYR A 20 6.21 12.20 16.16
C TYR A 20 6.12 13.09 17.40
N LEU A 21 5.63 14.32 17.26
CA LEU A 21 5.48 15.26 18.38
C LEU A 21 4.57 14.71 19.50
N PRO A 22 3.33 14.29 19.24
CA PRO A 22 2.46 13.76 20.28
C PRO A 22 3.00 12.48 20.90
N TYR A 23 3.67 11.62 20.11
CA TYR A 23 4.35 10.44 20.62
C TYR A 23 5.50 10.80 21.58
N ALA A 24 6.36 11.74 21.19
CA ALA A 24 7.48 12.19 22.03
C ALA A 24 6.99 12.88 23.31
N ILE A 25 5.93 13.68 23.24
CA ILE A 25 5.30 14.32 24.41
C ILE A 25 4.77 13.24 25.35
N GLN A 26 4.00 12.27 24.84
CA GLN A 26 3.43 11.19 25.65
C GLN A 26 4.53 10.34 26.32
N LEU A 27 5.58 10.00 25.57
CA LEU A 27 6.71 9.24 26.09
C LEU A 27 7.46 10.02 27.18
N THR A 28 7.70 11.31 26.97
CA THR A 28 8.37 12.16 27.95
C THR A 28 7.51 12.32 29.21
N TYR A 29 6.21 12.56 29.04
CA TYR A 29 5.26 12.65 30.14
C TYR A 29 5.22 11.36 30.96
N SER A 30 5.14 10.20 30.29
CA SER A 30 5.13 8.90 30.95
C SER A 30 6.42 8.62 31.73
N ASN A 31 7.58 9.00 31.19
CA ASN A 31 8.87 8.84 31.88
C ASN A 31 8.97 9.76 33.11
N ILE A 32 8.56 11.02 33.00
CA ILE A 32 8.61 11.97 34.13
C ILE A 32 7.65 11.55 35.24
N THR A 33 6.48 11.04 34.87
CA THR A 33 5.42 10.68 35.82
C THR A 33 5.47 9.22 36.29
N GLN A 34 6.52 8.48 35.93
CA GLN A 34 6.63 7.05 36.23
C GLN A 34 6.67 6.74 37.74
N THR A 35 7.23 7.64 38.54
CA THR A 35 7.35 7.51 40.00
C THR A 35 6.20 8.18 40.76
N SER A 36 5.32 8.90 40.06
CA SER A 36 4.19 9.58 40.66
C SER A 36 2.99 8.64 40.80
N TYR A 37 2.25 8.77 41.90
CA TYR A 37 0.98 8.05 42.05
C TYR A 37 -0.05 8.59 41.06
N LYS A 38 -0.47 7.75 40.10
CA LYS A 38 -1.46 8.10 39.07
C LYS A 38 -2.84 7.61 39.47
N THR A 39 -3.85 8.44 39.25
CA THR A 39 -5.24 8.02 39.41
C THR A 39 -5.64 7.07 38.27
N PRO A 40 -6.56 6.11 38.51
CA PRO A 40 -7.02 5.19 37.47
C PRO A 40 -7.64 5.92 36.26
N LEU A 41 -8.22 7.09 36.48
CA LEU A 41 -8.76 7.94 35.41
C LEU A 41 -7.65 8.52 34.51
N GLN A 42 -6.52 8.93 35.08
CA GLN A 42 -5.37 9.42 34.29
C GLN A 42 -4.75 8.31 33.45
N ILE A 43 -4.63 7.11 34.01
CA ILE A 43 -4.12 5.93 33.27
C ILE A 43 -5.05 5.60 32.09
N ALA A 44 -6.36 5.66 32.28
CA ALA A 44 -7.33 5.45 31.20
C ALA A 44 -7.17 6.48 30.08
N TRP A 45 -6.99 7.77 30.43
CA TRP A 45 -6.71 8.82 29.45
C TRP A 45 -5.41 8.61 28.68
N GLU A 46 -4.32 8.25 29.36
CA GLU A 46 -3.04 7.94 28.73
C GLU A 46 -3.17 6.82 27.69
N ASN A 47 -3.92 5.76 28.02
CA ASN A 47 -4.16 4.66 27.08
C ASN A 47 -4.96 5.10 25.85
N VAL A 48 -5.99 5.94 26.01
CA VAL A 48 -6.75 6.50 24.89
C VAL A 48 -5.85 7.34 23.98
N PHE A 49 -4.96 8.15 24.55
CA PHE A 49 -3.99 8.93 23.78
C PHE A 49 -3.00 8.05 23.01
N ILE A 50 -2.52 6.96 23.62
CA ILE A 50 -1.64 6.00 22.94
C ILE A 50 -2.35 5.37 21.74
N GLU A 51 -3.59 4.92 21.91
CA GLU A 51 -4.38 4.35 20.81
C GLU A 51 -4.66 5.38 19.70
N LEU A 52 -4.93 6.63 20.06
CA LEU A 52 -5.12 7.72 19.10
C LEU A 52 -3.83 7.96 18.27
N ILE A 53 -2.67 7.92 18.92
CA ILE A 53 -1.36 8.06 18.24
C ILE A 53 -1.14 6.90 17.27
N HIS A 54 -1.46 5.66 17.65
CA HIS A 54 -1.37 4.51 16.74
C HIS A 54 -2.30 4.66 15.53
N LEU A 55 -3.53 5.11 15.75
CA LEU A 55 -4.50 5.31 14.68
C LEU A 55 -4.03 6.38 13.68
N LEU A 56 -3.47 7.49 14.18
CA LEU A 56 -2.84 8.51 13.35
C LEU A 56 -1.63 7.96 12.57
N ASN A 57 -0.81 7.13 13.18
CA ASN A 57 0.31 6.46 12.51
C ASN A 57 -0.15 5.55 11.37
N TYR A 58 -1.22 4.77 11.56
CA TYR A 58 -1.77 3.94 10.49
C TYR A 58 -2.31 4.77 9.32
N VAL A 59 -3.03 5.85 9.62
CA VAL A 59 -3.51 6.79 8.60
C VAL A 59 -2.34 7.44 7.86
N PHE A 60 -1.26 7.77 8.57
CA PHE A 60 -0.04 8.28 7.95
C PHE A 60 0.58 7.28 6.98
N PHE A 61 0.82 6.03 7.40
CA PHE A 61 1.36 4.99 6.52
C PHE A 61 0.48 4.78 5.28
N ALA A 62 -0.85 4.73 5.45
CA ALA A 62 -1.78 4.61 4.33
C ALA A 62 -1.70 5.81 3.38
N THR A 63 -1.59 7.03 3.92
CA THR A 63 -1.49 8.26 3.13
C THR A 63 -0.16 8.34 2.38
N SER A 64 0.96 8.06 3.02
CA SER A 64 2.30 8.04 2.41
C SER A 64 2.40 6.96 1.33
N PHE A 65 1.78 5.80 1.54
CA PHE A 65 1.64 4.78 0.51
C PHE A 65 0.83 5.29 -0.69
N TYR A 66 -0.31 5.94 -0.44
CA TYR A 66 -1.16 6.48 -1.49
C TYR A 66 -0.48 7.59 -2.29
N VAL A 67 0.21 8.51 -1.62
CA VAL A 67 1.00 9.58 -2.25
C VAL A 67 2.15 8.99 -3.06
N SER A 68 2.87 7.99 -2.54
CA SER A 68 3.94 7.29 -3.27
C SER A 68 3.41 6.57 -4.50
N PHE A 69 2.29 5.86 -4.36
CA PHE A 69 1.63 5.15 -5.46
C PHE A 69 1.16 6.12 -6.55
N ILE A 70 0.64 7.28 -6.14
CA ILE A 70 0.19 8.31 -7.05
C ILE A 70 1.37 8.99 -7.77
N SER A 71 2.44 9.31 -7.04
CA SER A 71 3.57 10.09 -7.54
C SER A 71 4.43 9.30 -8.54
N ASN A 72 4.51 7.98 -8.40
CA ASN A 72 5.35 7.16 -9.26
C ASN A 72 4.70 6.85 -10.63
N VAL A 73 4.81 7.81 -11.57
CA VAL A 73 4.37 7.67 -12.97
C VAL A 73 5.02 6.46 -13.66
N GLY A 74 6.26 6.11 -13.28
CA GLY A 74 6.98 4.93 -13.76
C GLY A 74 6.34 3.61 -13.30
N PHE A 75 5.89 3.55 -12.05
CA PHE A 75 5.20 2.40 -11.49
C PHE A 75 3.82 2.18 -12.15
N ARG A 76 3.07 3.27 -12.37
CA ARG A 76 1.79 3.20 -13.11
C ARG A 76 1.98 2.71 -14.56
N ARG A 77 3.07 3.11 -15.23
CA ARG A 77 3.42 2.61 -16.57
C ARG A 77 3.76 1.12 -16.54
N LYS A 78 4.56 0.66 -15.58
CA LYS A 78 4.88 -0.78 -15.40
C LYS A 78 3.64 -1.63 -15.09
N ILE A 79 2.76 -1.16 -14.20
CA ILE A 79 1.49 -1.86 -13.91
C ILE A 79 0.58 -1.94 -15.15
N LYS A 80 0.44 -0.83 -15.89
CA LYS A 80 -0.32 -0.84 -17.16
C LYS A 80 0.30 -1.80 -18.18
N GLN A 81 1.63 -1.90 -18.25
CA GLN A 81 2.31 -2.85 -19.13
C GLN A 81 2.05 -4.30 -18.71
N LEU A 82 2.18 -4.64 -17.42
CA LEU A 82 1.88 -5.98 -16.90
C LEU A 82 0.41 -6.38 -17.14
N LEU A 83 -0.53 -5.46 -16.92
CA LEU A 83 -1.95 -5.69 -17.20
C LEU A 83 -2.25 -5.82 -18.71
N LYS A 84 -1.52 -5.12 -19.59
CA LYS A 84 -1.65 -5.28 -21.04
C LYS A 84 -1.10 -6.62 -21.53
N ILE A 85 0.02 -7.09 -20.98
CA ILE A 85 0.65 -8.35 -21.38
C ILE A 85 -0.29 -9.53 -21.09
N ASN A 86 -0.96 -9.55 -19.93
CA ASN A 86 -1.92 -10.60 -19.60
C ASN A 86 -3.13 -10.66 -20.55
N LYS A 87 -3.59 -9.52 -21.09
CA LYS A 87 -4.67 -9.50 -22.09
C LYS A 87 -4.23 -10.09 -23.44
N HIS A 88 -2.97 -9.91 -23.84
CA HIS A 88 -2.48 -10.42 -25.12
C HIS A 88 -2.21 -11.94 -25.07
N THR A 89 -1.65 -12.44 -23.97
CA THR A 89 -1.40 -13.89 -23.78
C THR A 89 -2.69 -14.70 -23.74
N GLN A 90 -3.77 -14.13 -23.19
CA GLN A 90 -5.09 -14.79 -23.17
C GLN A 90 -5.75 -14.86 -24.55
N SER A 91 -5.45 -13.91 -25.45
CA SER A 91 -5.94 -13.94 -26.84
C SER A 91 -5.23 -14.99 -27.68
N THR A 92 -3.92 -15.18 -27.51
CA THR A 92 -3.13 -16.14 -28.29
C THR A 92 -3.47 -17.59 -27.95
N ASN A 93 -3.75 -17.91 -26.68
CA ASN A 93 -4.12 -19.27 -26.28
C ASN A 93 -5.50 -19.71 -26.79
N ARG A 94 -6.42 -18.78 -27.10
CA ARG A 94 -7.70 -19.12 -27.73
C ARG A 94 -7.54 -19.51 -29.20
N THR A 95 -6.60 -18.91 -29.93
CA THR A 95 -6.38 -19.20 -31.35
C THR A 95 -5.69 -20.55 -31.57
N VAL A 96 -4.75 -20.93 -30.70
CA VAL A 96 -4.05 -22.23 -30.79
C VAL A 96 -4.96 -23.41 -30.44
N THR A 97 -5.98 -23.19 -29.59
CA THR A 97 -6.96 -24.23 -29.25
C THR A 97 -7.96 -24.48 -30.40
N LEU A 98 -8.22 -23.48 -31.26
CA LEU A 98 -9.12 -23.63 -32.42
C LEU A 98 -8.45 -24.24 -33.66
N LEU A 99 -7.12 -24.13 -33.81
CA LEU A 99 -6.36 -24.78 -34.89
C LEU A 99 -5.95 -26.23 -34.60
N ARG A 100 -6.28 -26.76 -33.41
CA ARG A 100 -6.03 -28.15 -33.02
C ARG A 100 -7.31 -28.99 -33.05
N ARG A 101 -8.13 -28.83 -34.09
CA ARG A 101 -9.09 -29.89 -34.45
C ARG A 101 -8.34 -30.91 -35.31
N PRO A 102 -8.13 -32.16 -34.84
CA PRO A 102 -7.54 -33.18 -35.66
C PRO A 102 -8.47 -33.47 -36.82
N PHE A 103 -7.99 -33.24 -38.06
CA PHE A 103 -8.60 -33.75 -39.28
C PHE A 103 -8.66 -35.26 -39.15
N THR A 104 -9.84 -35.79 -38.80
CA THR A 104 -10.09 -37.22 -38.74
C THR A 104 -10.29 -37.67 -40.19
N ILE A 105 -9.20 -38.06 -40.82
CA ILE A 105 -9.23 -38.74 -42.11
C ILE A 105 -9.88 -40.11 -41.86
N GLN A 106 -11.17 -40.23 -42.15
CA GLN A 106 -11.81 -41.53 -42.30
C GLN A 106 -11.36 -42.14 -43.63
N LEU A 107 -10.23 -42.85 -43.56
CA LEU A 107 -9.79 -43.80 -44.58
C LEU A 107 -10.73 -45.02 -44.51
N GLN A 108 -11.69 -45.05 -45.44
CA GLN A 108 -11.89 -46.16 -46.37
C GLN A 108 -11.64 -47.56 -45.79
N SER A 109 -12.65 -48.17 -45.17
CA SER A 109 -12.72 -49.63 -45.07
C SER A 109 -13.29 -50.17 -46.38
N GLN A 110 -12.41 -50.60 -47.29
CA GLN A 110 -12.77 -51.69 -48.19
C GLN A 110 -12.86 -52.96 -47.36
N HIS A 111 -14.05 -53.55 -47.31
CA HIS A 111 -14.28 -54.99 -47.45
C HIS A 111 -15.76 -55.24 -47.70
#